data_AF-A0A938BLB4-F1
#
_entry.id   AF-A0A938BLB4-F1
#
_cell.length_a   1.000
_cell.length_b   1.000
_cell.length_c   1.000
_cell.angle_alpha   90.00
_cell.angle_beta   90.00
_cell.angle_gamma   90.00
#
_symmetry.space_group_name_H-M   'P 1'
#
loop_
_entity.id
_entity.type
_entity.pdbx_description
1 polymer ?
#
loop_
_entity_poly.entity_id
_entity_poly.type
_entity_poly.pdbx_seq_one_letter_code
_entity_poly.pdbx_strand_id
1 'polypeptide(L)'
;MPIQKKTGSSVLGFCFPAVLTGIAMFFACGENSVGTQTPAGLSSGTFTAIKAEVFTPKCALSGCHNGPEAPNLRASVAYNNIVNKPSGPGLDYIEPGSSANSYLFKKLTGTGISGTIMPRGASPLSAATIDSIRAWIERGATNN
;
A
#
# COMPACT_ATOMS: atom_id res chain seq x y z
N MET A 1 6.47 28.25 -33.17
CA MET A 1 6.73 27.97 -31.74
C MET A 1 6.23 26.55 -31.44
N PRO A 2 6.96 25.74 -30.66
CA PRO A 2 7.73 24.64 -31.23
C PRO A 2 7.42 23.21 -30.68
N ILE A 3 7.75 22.17 -31.47
CA ILE A 3 8.61 21.01 -31.12
C ILE A 3 8.09 20.03 -30.01
N GLN A 4 7.92 18.70 -30.17
CA GLN A 4 8.84 17.63 -30.60
C GLN A 4 8.07 16.40 -31.14
N LYS A 5 8.49 15.84 -32.28
CA LYS A 5 8.26 14.43 -32.61
C LYS A 5 9.50 13.63 -32.19
N LYS A 6 9.28 12.54 -31.46
CA LYS A 6 10.27 11.64 -30.88
C LYS A 6 11.05 10.96 -32.01
N THR A 7 12.35 11.25 -32.12
CA THR A 7 13.27 10.58 -33.05
C THR A 7 13.53 9.15 -32.56
N GLY A 8 13.32 8.18 -33.45
CA GLY A 8 13.83 6.83 -33.28
C GLY A 8 15.33 6.82 -33.55
N SER A 9 16.11 6.31 -32.61
CA SER A 9 17.54 6.08 -32.81
C SER A 9 17.75 4.62 -33.22
N SER A 10 18.04 4.44 -34.50
CA SER A 10 18.67 3.25 -35.05
C SER A 10 19.95 2.94 -34.27
N VAL A 11 20.06 1.72 -33.74
CA VAL A 11 21.32 1.18 -33.25
C VAL A 11 22.16 0.76 -34.45
N LEU A 12 23.20 1.55 -34.76
CA LEU A 12 24.23 1.19 -35.71
C LEU A 12 24.97 -0.05 -35.18
N GLY A 13 24.96 -1.12 -35.98
CA GLY A 13 25.82 -2.27 -35.78
C GLY A 13 27.29 -1.86 -35.99
N PHE A 14 28.08 -2.00 -34.94
CA PHE A 14 29.54 -1.89 -35.03
C PHE A 14 30.15 -3.29 -35.06
N CYS A 15 30.66 -3.66 -36.23
CA CYS A 15 31.54 -4.80 -36.45
C CYS A 15 32.93 -4.37 -35.94
N PHE A 16 33.36 -4.86 -34.77
CA PHE A 16 34.73 -4.67 -34.29
C PHE A 16 35.52 -5.98 -34.44
N PRO A 17 36.73 -5.93 -35.03
CA PRO A 17 37.51 -7.12 -35.36
C PRO A 17 38.17 -7.70 -34.10
N ALA A 18 38.29 -9.02 -34.08
CA ALA A 18 38.99 -9.76 -33.05
C ALA A 18 40.48 -9.40 -33.04
N VAL A 19 40.97 -8.86 -31.93
CA VAL A 19 42.40 -8.84 -31.61
C VAL A 19 42.60 -9.42 -30.22
N LEU A 20 43.41 -10.47 -30.18
CA LEU A 20 43.76 -11.30 -29.06
C LEU A 20 44.86 -10.62 -28.25
N THR A 21 44.58 -10.12 -27.06
CA THR A 21 45.58 -9.83 -26.03
C THR A 21 44.89 -9.69 -24.67
N GLY A 22 45.27 -10.55 -23.72
CA GLY A 22 44.66 -10.60 -22.40
C GLY A 22 45.02 -9.39 -21.53
N ILE A 23 44.01 -8.85 -20.84
CA ILE A 23 44.07 -8.17 -19.55
C ILE A 23 42.70 -8.40 -18.90
N ALA A 24 42.71 -9.02 -17.72
CA ALA A 24 41.53 -9.13 -16.87
C ALA A 24 41.31 -7.78 -16.16
N MET A 25 40.25 -7.07 -16.55
CA MET A 25 39.67 -5.97 -15.77
C MET A 25 38.15 -6.09 -15.82
N PHE A 26 37.60 -6.88 -14.90
CA PHE A 26 36.19 -6.83 -14.56
C PHE A 26 35.96 -5.61 -13.66
N PHE A 27 35.70 -4.45 -14.25
CA PHE A 27 35.10 -3.31 -13.56
C PHE A 27 33.90 -2.82 -14.36
N ALA A 28 32.79 -3.53 -14.19
CA ALA A 28 31.47 -3.00 -14.44
C ALA A 28 30.47 -3.78 -13.57
N CYS A 29 30.36 -3.43 -12.29
CA CYS A 29 29.06 -3.51 -11.62
C CYS A 29 28.20 -2.39 -12.20
N GLY A 30 27.68 -2.63 -13.41
CA GLY A 30 26.53 -1.91 -13.92
C GLY A 30 25.30 -2.64 -13.42
N GLU A 31 24.91 -2.38 -12.17
CA GLU A 31 23.59 -2.75 -11.68
C GLU A 31 22.57 -1.89 -12.42
N ASN A 32 22.16 -2.36 -13.59
CA ASN A 32 20.89 -1.96 -14.17
C ASN A 32 19.81 -2.45 -13.20
N SER A 33 19.54 -1.63 -12.17
CA SER A 33 18.34 -1.74 -11.37
C SER A 33 17.16 -1.45 -12.30
N VAL A 34 16.77 -2.45 -13.08
CA VAL A 34 15.38 -2.60 -13.48
C VAL A 34 14.65 -2.66 -12.16
N GLY A 35 14.10 -1.51 -11.76
CA GLY A 35 13.22 -1.40 -10.62
C GLY A 35 12.05 -2.34 -10.85
N THR A 36 12.22 -3.58 -10.41
CA THR A 36 11.12 -4.44 -10.02
C THR A 36 10.45 -3.67 -8.89
N GLN A 37 9.44 -2.88 -9.27
CA GLN A 37 8.61 -2.17 -8.33
C GLN A 37 7.99 -3.24 -7.43
N THR A 38 8.61 -3.46 -6.27
CA THR A 38 7.93 -4.05 -5.12
C THR A 38 6.62 -3.29 -4.98
N PRO A 39 5.46 -3.97 -4.83
CA PRO A 39 4.20 -3.27 -4.61
C PRO A 39 4.40 -2.30 -3.44
N ALA A 40 4.43 -1.00 -3.71
CA ALA A 40 4.79 -0.03 -2.68
C ALA A 40 3.72 -0.04 -1.59
N GLY A 41 4.16 -0.17 -0.33
CA GLY A 41 3.31 0.03 0.84
C GLY A 41 2.87 1.49 0.97
N LEU A 42 2.23 1.82 2.08
CA LEU A 42 1.83 3.20 2.35
C LEU A 42 3.08 4.08 2.53
N SER A 43 3.04 5.31 2.01
CA SER A 43 4.20 6.21 1.93
C SER A 43 4.88 6.49 3.28
N SER A 44 4.14 6.42 4.39
CA SER A 44 4.68 6.65 5.74
C SER A 44 4.20 5.69 6.84
N GLY A 45 3.31 4.73 6.53
CA GLY A 45 2.74 3.83 7.55
C GLY A 45 2.12 4.57 8.76
N THR A 46 1.68 5.80 8.57
CA THR A 46 1.04 6.64 9.58
C THR A 46 -0.48 6.57 9.46
N PHE A 47 -1.19 6.99 10.50
CA PHE A 47 -2.63 7.12 10.41
C PHE A 47 -3.06 8.14 9.33
N THR A 48 -2.28 9.21 9.16
CA THR A 48 -2.48 10.20 8.10
C THR A 48 -2.40 9.57 6.71
N ALA A 49 -1.39 8.75 6.43
CA ALA A 49 -1.30 8.01 5.17
C ALA A 49 -2.45 7.01 5.00
N ILE A 50 -2.80 6.26 6.05
CA ILE A 50 -3.95 5.33 6.00
C ILE A 50 -5.24 6.06 5.65
N LYS A 51 -5.50 7.24 6.25
CA LYS A 51 -6.67 8.05 5.91
C LYS A 51 -6.66 8.51 4.45
N ALA A 52 -5.53 9.03 3.98
CA ALA A 52 -5.42 9.66 2.67
C ALA A 52 -5.43 8.63 1.52
N GLU A 53 -4.76 7.50 1.71
CA GLU A 53 -4.50 6.52 0.65
C GLU A 53 -5.48 5.34 0.68
N VAL A 54 -6.10 5.07 1.85
CA VAL A 54 -6.99 3.92 2.04
C VAL A 54 -8.39 4.36 2.42
N PHE A 55 -8.59 4.95 3.61
CA PHE A 55 -9.94 5.17 4.10
C PHE A 55 -10.73 6.13 3.22
N THR A 56 -10.21 7.32 2.93
CA THR A 56 -10.92 8.33 2.14
C THR A 56 -11.25 7.82 0.73
N PRO A 57 -10.30 7.30 -0.07
CA PRO A 57 -10.60 6.94 -1.46
C PRO A 57 -11.26 5.56 -1.63
N LYS A 58 -11.21 4.66 -0.64
CA LYS A 58 -11.64 3.26 -0.83
C LYS A 58 -12.72 2.81 0.15
N CYS A 59 -12.87 3.44 1.32
CA CYS A 59 -13.77 2.96 2.37
C CYS A 59 -14.85 3.97 2.74
N ALA A 60 -14.47 5.24 2.95
CA ALA A 60 -15.34 6.36 3.30
C ALA A 60 -16.06 6.91 2.05
N LEU A 61 -16.69 6.01 1.31
CA LEU A 61 -17.56 6.32 0.19
C LEU A 61 -19.02 6.39 0.67
N SER A 62 -19.84 7.17 -0.02
CA SER A 62 -21.28 7.28 0.27
C SER A 62 -21.93 5.88 0.27
N GLY A 63 -22.67 5.54 1.33
CA GLY A 63 -23.29 4.23 1.50
C GLY A 63 -22.34 3.09 1.90
N CYS A 64 -21.07 3.40 2.23
CA CYS A 64 -20.11 2.43 2.74
C CYS A 64 -19.68 2.73 4.18
N HIS A 65 -18.95 3.83 4.39
CA HIS A 65 -18.43 4.25 5.71
C HIS A 65 -18.30 5.79 5.80
N ASN A 66 -19.21 6.53 5.15
CA ASN A 66 -19.15 7.98 5.00
C ASN A 66 -20.33 8.70 5.68
N GLY A 67 -20.69 8.30 6.89
CA GLY A 67 -21.79 8.92 7.62
C GLY A 67 -22.48 7.93 8.54
N PRO A 68 -23.75 7.56 8.28
CA PRO A 68 -24.53 6.70 9.17
C PRO A 68 -24.03 5.25 9.18
N GLU A 69 -23.30 4.81 8.16
CA GLU A 69 -22.75 3.45 8.12
C GLU A 69 -21.55 3.31 9.08
N ALA A 70 -21.69 2.44 10.07
CA ALA A 70 -20.66 2.20 11.06
C ALA A 70 -19.56 1.23 10.56
N PRO A 71 -18.29 1.46 10.92
CA PRO A 71 -17.78 2.68 11.54
C PRO A 71 -17.77 3.84 10.53
N ASN A 72 -17.93 5.07 11.02
CA ASN A 72 -17.80 6.27 10.19
C ASN A 72 -16.32 6.64 10.03
N LEU A 73 -15.81 6.49 8.81
CA LEU A 73 -14.41 6.69 8.44
C LEU A 73 -14.13 8.06 7.79
N ARG A 74 -15.05 9.03 7.91
CA ARG A 74 -14.79 10.41 7.49
C ARG A 74 -13.53 10.95 8.13
N ALA A 75 -12.69 11.62 7.33
CA ALA A 75 -11.34 12.04 7.72
C ALA A 75 -11.28 12.84 9.04
N SER A 76 -12.33 13.60 9.37
CA SER A 76 -12.42 14.41 10.59
C SER A 76 -12.73 13.62 11.87
N VAL A 77 -13.30 12.42 11.76
CA VAL A 77 -13.80 11.65 12.92
C VAL A 77 -13.23 10.23 13.00
N ALA A 78 -12.61 9.75 11.92
CA ALA A 78 -12.21 8.34 11.77
C ALA A 78 -11.45 7.79 12.97
N TYR A 79 -10.39 8.47 13.45
CA TYR A 79 -9.55 7.98 14.54
C TYR A 79 -10.37 7.67 15.81
N ASN A 80 -11.15 8.67 16.24
CA ASN A 80 -11.95 8.60 17.46
C ASN A 80 -13.09 7.58 17.35
N ASN A 81 -13.48 7.20 16.14
CA ASN A 81 -14.55 6.23 15.90
C ASN A 81 -14.06 4.78 15.83
N ILE A 82 -12.75 4.53 15.70
CA ILE A 82 -12.24 3.18 15.41
C ILE A 82 -11.14 2.69 16.34
N VAL A 83 -10.35 3.58 16.95
CA VAL A 83 -9.27 3.14 17.85
C VAL A 83 -9.81 3.00 19.26
N ASN A 84 -9.60 1.83 19.89
CA ASN A 84 -10.18 1.47 21.18
C ASN A 84 -11.72 1.58 21.20
N LYS A 85 -12.38 1.21 20.10
CA LYS A 85 -13.84 1.25 19.96
C LYS A 85 -14.38 -0.13 19.68
N PRO A 86 -15.42 -0.57 20.41
CA PRO A 86 -15.98 -1.88 20.22
C PRO A 86 -16.59 -2.02 18.83
N SER A 87 -16.40 -3.19 18.24
CA SER A 87 -16.98 -3.64 16.98
C SER A 87 -17.83 -4.90 17.22
N GLY A 88 -18.06 -5.69 16.17
CA GLY A 88 -18.60 -7.04 16.30
C GLY A 88 -17.58 -8.03 16.88
N PRO A 89 -17.89 -9.32 16.75
CA PRO A 89 -17.82 -10.36 17.80
C PRO A 89 -16.78 -10.14 18.92
N GLY A 90 -17.00 -9.17 19.81
CA GLY A 90 -16.14 -8.95 20.99
C GLY A 90 -14.73 -8.43 20.66
N LEU A 91 -14.54 -7.82 19.49
CA LEU A 91 -13.29 -7.20 19.07
C LEU A 91 -13.46 -5.68 19.05
N ASP A 92 -12.35 -4.96 19.14
CA ASP A 92 -12.32 -3.56 18.77
C ASP A 92 -12.20 -3.40 17.25
N TYR A 93 -12.70 -2.29 16.71
CA TYR A 93 -12.45 -1.92 15.31
C TYR A 93 -10.94 -1.95 15.04
N ILE A 94 -10.17 -1.35 15.94
CA ILE A 94 -8.71 -1.37 15.99
C ILE A 94 -8.29 -1.48 17.45
N GLU A 95 -7.65 -2.61 17.79
CA GLU A 95 -6.98 -2.87 19.06
C GLU A 95 -5.51 -2.45 18.94
N PRO A 96 -5.08 -1.36 19.58
CA PRO A 96 -3.68 -0.92 19.56
C PRO A 96 -2.73 -2.03 20.05
N GLY A 97 -1.69 -2.32 19.27
CA GLY A 97 -0.71 -3.34 19.61
C GLY A 97 -1.15 -4.78 19.31
N SER A 98 -2.31 -4.99 18.66
CA SER A 98 -2.73 -6.31 18.22
C SER A 98 -3.58 -6.29 16.95
N SER A 99 -2.95 -6.54 15.79
CA SER A 99 -3.69 -6.77 14.54
C SER A 99 -4.56 -8.03 14.59
N ALA A 100 -4.14 -9.05 15.35
CA ALA A 100 -4.90 -10.28 15.55
C ALA A 100 -6.24 -10.04 16.25
N ASN A 101 -6.33 -9.05 17.15
CA ASN A 101 -7.55 -8.66 17.85
C ASN A 101 -8.27 -7.47 17.21
N SER A 102 -7.77 -6.95 16.08
CA SER A 102 -8.37 -5.83 15.37
C SER A 102 -9.36 -6.29 14.30
N TYR A 103 -10.63 -5.89 14.43
CA TYR A 103 -11.68 -6.22 13.47
C TYR A 103 -11.34 -5.75 12.05
N LEU A 104 -10.77 -4.54 11.89
CA LEU A 104 -10.34 -4.00 10.60
C LEU A 104 -9.39 -4.97 9.88
N PHE A 105 -8.37 -5.47 10.57
CA PHE A 105 -7.35 -6.33 9.96
C PHE A 105 -7.96 -7.66 9.48
N LYS A 106 -8.89 -8.23 10.25
CA LYS A 106 -9.64 -9.41 9.84
C LYS A 106 -10.51 -9.13 8.61
N LYS A 107 -11.16 -7.97 8.52
CA LYS A 107 -11.95 -7.59 7.33
C LYS A 107 -11.08 -7.35 6.10
N LEU A 108 -9.83 -6.94 6.24
CA LEU A 108 -8.90 -6.77 5.10
C LEU A 108 -8.36 -8.11 4.60
N THR A 109 -8.19 -9.10 5.49
CA THR A 109 -7.58 -10.40 5.17
C THR A 109 -8.60 -11.53 4.95
N GLY A 110 -9.86 -11.33 5.36
CA GLY A 110 -10.89 -12.37 5.31
C GLY A 110 -10.66 -13.54 6.27
N THR A 111 -9.74 -13.41 7.23
CA THR A 111 -9.32 -14.52 8.10
C THR A 111 -9.99 -14.42 9.47
N GLY A 112 -10.62 -15.51 9.92
CA GLY A 112 -11.23 -15.59 11.25
C GLY A 112 -12.41 -14.63 11.47
N ILE A 113 -13.11 -14.27 10.40
CA ILE A 113 -14.27 -13.36 10.44
C ILE A 113 -15.28 -13.72 9.35
N SER A 114 -16.54 -13.37 9.57
CA SER A 114 -17.61 -13.56 8.59
C SER A 114 -17.80 -12.36 7.65
N GLY A 115 -18.54 -12.63 6.56
CA GLY A 115 -18.88 -11.64 5.53
C GLY A 115 -17.76 -11.40 4.53
N THR A 116 -17.89 -10.33 3.73
CA THR A 116 -16.98 -10.02 2.63
C THR A 116 -15.71 -9.31 3.09
N ILE A 117 -14.62 -9.49 2.35
CA ILE A 117 -13.39 -8.70 2.49
C ILE A 117 -13.68 -7.23 2.15
N MET A 118 -12.97 -6.31 2.81
CA MET A 118 -12.98 -4.89 2.52
C MET A 118 -11.76 -4.46 1.70
N PRO A 119 -11.90 -3.51 0.75
CA PRO A 119 -13.11 -2.76 0.44
C PRO A 119 -14.13 -3.57 -0.38
N ARG A 120 -15.41 -3.53 0.01
CA ARG A 120 -16.46 -4.29 -0.67
C ARG A 120 -16.73 -3.72 -2.07
N GLY A 121 -16.81 -4.57 -3.07
CA GLY A 121 -17.11 -4.15 -4.45
C GLY A 121 -15.92 -3.50 -5.19
N ALA A 122 -14.72 -3.55 -4.61
CA ALA A 122 -13.49 -3.14 -5.23
C ALA A 122 -12.44 -4.26 -5.15
N SER A 123 -11.34 -4.10 -5.88
CA SER A 123 -10.18 -4.98 -5.73
C SER A 123 -9.67 -4.94 -4.28
N PRO A 124 -9.26 -6.08 -3.70
CA PRO A 124 -8.59 -6.12 -2.41
C PRO A 124 -7.37 -5.18 -2.37
N LEU A 125 -7.03 -4.71 -1.17
CA LEU A 125 -5.80 -3.95 -0.97
C LEU A 125 -4.59 -4.83 -1.28
N SER A 126 -3.48 -4.21 -1.72
CA SER A 126 -2.23 -4.94 -1.92
C SER A 126 -1.70 -5.47 -0.59
N ALA A 127 -0.93 -6.56 -0.65
CA ALA A 127 -0.29 -7.12 0.54
C ALA A 127 0.58 -6.07 1.27
N ALA A 128 1.34 -5.26 0.53
CA ALA A 128 2.18 -4.21 1.11
C ALA A 128 1.38 -3.11 1.83
N THR A 129 0.20 -2.74 1.31
CA THR A 129 -0.71 -1.81 2.00
C THR A 129 -1.27 -2.44 3.27
N ILE A 130 -1.70 -3.71 3.22
CA ILE A 130 -2.19 -4.45 4.39
C ILE A 130 -1.09 -4.56 5.46
N ASP A 131 0.15 -4.82 5.06
CA ASP A 131 1.31 -4.87 5.96
C ASP A 131 1.63 -3.52 6.59
N SER A 132 1.46 -2.42 5.85
CA SER A 132 1.62 -1.07 6.41
C SER A 132 0.57 -0.79 7.49
N ILE A 133 -0.69 -1.19 7.24
CA ILE A 133 -1.78 -1.06 8.23
C ILE A 133 -1.49 -1.95 9.44
N ARG A 134 -1.07 -3.20 9.23
CA ARG A 134 -0.65 -4.12 10.29
C ARG A 134 0.42 -3.48 11.17
N ALA A 135 1.52 -3.00 10.56
CA ALA A 135 2.63 -2.39 11.27
C ALA A 135 2.22 -1.12 12.04
N TRP A 136 1.25 -0.35 11.54
CA TRP A 136 0.69 0.78 12.28
C TRP A 136 -0.13 0.34 13.49
N ILE A 137 -0.98 -0.70 13.36
CA ILE A 137 -1.73 -1.27 14.48
C ILE A 137 -0.77 -1.79 15.55
N GLU A 138 0.21 -2.61 15.17
CA GLU A 138 1.18 -3.25 16.07
C GLU A 138 2.04 -2.22 16.83
N ARG A 139 2.28 -1.03 16.27
CA ARG A 139 2.98 0.07 16.94
C ARG A 139 2.07 0.94 17.82
N GLY A 140 0.90 0.44 18.19
CA GLY A 140 -0.04 1.12 19.09
C GLY A 140 -1.02 2.07 18.39
N ALA A 141 -1.24 1.92 17.08
CA ALA A 141 -2.28 2.62 16.34
C ALA A 141 -2.32 4.15 16.60
N THR A 142 -1.15 4.80 16.59
CA THR A 142 -1.02 6.22 16.95
C THR A 142 -1.69 7.14 15.93
N ASN A 143 -2.26 8.26 16.39
CA ASN A 143 -2.77 9.32 15.51
C ASN A 143 -1.62 10.23 15.04
N ASN A 144 -0.93 9.82 13.97
CA ASN A 144 0.25 10.50 13.43
C ASN A 144 0.18 10.72 11.91
#